data_AF-A0A8W8LP81-F1
#
_entry.id   AF-A0A8W8LP81-F1
#
_cell.length_a   1.000
_cell.length_b   1.000
_cell.length_c   1.000
_cell.angle_alpha   90.00
_cell.angle_beta   90.00
_cell.angle_gamma   90.00
#
_symmetry.space_group_name_H-M   'P 1'
#
loop_
_entity.id
_entity.type
_entity.pdbx_description
1 polymer ?
#
loop_
_entity_poly.entity_id
_entity_poly.type
_entity_poly.pdbx_seq_one_letter_code
_entity_poly.pdbx_strand_id
1 'polypeptide(L)'
;METISVLFALTVAGGLVSLAEAHGRLILPPSRSSMWRFGFPTPKNYQDMQLWCGGTWNQWGLNGGRCGVCGDPYQQNPRENEAGGKYATGIISRCYRYFPAGQIIAVQVDLTVNHLGYFEFRLCEHNATTTPITQACLDANLLQFADATRDIT
;
A
#
# COMPACT_ATOMS: atom_id res chain seq x y z
N MET A 1 -6.29 44.43 -33.15
CA MET A 1 -5.14 43.49 -33.04
C MET A 1 -4.74 43.29 -31.58
N GLU A 2 -5.69 43.28 -30.63
CA GLU A 2 -5.36 43.14 -29.19
C GLU A 2 -6.21 42.07 -28.48
N THR A 3 -7.21 41.48 -29.15
CA THR A 3 -8.11 40.49 -28.53
C THR A 3 -7.60 39.05 -28.65
N ILE A 4 -6.67 38.78 -29.58
CA ILE A 4 -6.15 37.42 -29.83
C ILE A 4 -5.15 37.01 -28.74
N SER A 5 -4.44 37.96 -28.13
CA SER A 5 -3.38 37.69 -27.14
C SER A 5 -3.92 37.23 -25.78
N VAL A 6 -5.14 37.65 -25.41
CA VAL A 6 -5.75 37.29 -24.12
C VAL A 6 -6.33 35.87 -24.15
N LEU A 7 -6.86 35.44 -25.30
CA LEU A 7 -7.38 34.08 -25.51
C LEU A 7 -6.28 33.01 -25.44
N PHE A 8 -5.06 33.33 -25.86
CA PHE A 8 -3.91 32.42 -25.79
C PHE A 8 -3.32 32.31 -24.37
N ALA A 9 -3.44 33.35 -23.56
CA ALA A 9 -2.98 33.34 -22.17
C ALA A 9 -3.92 32.53 -21.24
N LEU A 10 -5.23 32.52 -21.53
CA LEU A 10 -6.21 31.76 -20.73
C LEU A 10 -6.24 30.26 -21.05
N THR A 11 -5.83 29.83 -22.24
CA THR A 11 -5.79 28.40 -22.61
C THR A 11 -4.56 27.66 -22.08
N VAL A 12 -3.48 28.37 -21.72
CA VAL A 12 -2.26 27.76 -21.18
C VAL A 12 -2.35 27.47 -19.67
N ALA A 13 -3.26 28.11 -18.95
CA ALA A 13 -3.40 27.94 -17.49
C ALA A 13 -4.23 26.72 -17.05
N GLY A 14 -4.89 26.01 -17.98
CA GLY A 14 -5.92 24.99 -17.64
C GLY A 14 -5.51 23.52 -17.67
N GLY A 15 -4.25 23.16 -17.97
CA GLY A 15 -3.96 21.83 -18.52
C GLY A 15 -3.01 20.89 -17.77
N LEU A 16 -2.42 21.28 -16.64
CA LEU A 16 -1.45 20.43 -15.92
C LEU A 16 -1.83 20.22 -14.46
N VAL A 17 -3.11 19.92 -14.19
CA VAL A 17 -3.44 19.14 -13.00
C VAL A 17 -3.07 17.70 -13.35
N SER A 18 -1.80 17.34 -13.21
CA SER A 18 -1.45 15.92 -13.13
C SER A 18 -2.23 15.37 -11.95
N LEU A 19 -3.25 14.57 -12.22
CA LEU A 19 -3.78 13.64 -11.23
C LEU A 19 -2.61 12.75 -10.86
N ALA A 20 -1.86 13.18 -9.85
CA ALA A 20 -0.89 12.33 -9.25
C ALA A 20 -1.73 11.18 -8.67
N GLU A 21 -1.45 9.97 -9.12
CA GLU A 21 -2.07 8.78 -8.56
C GLU A 21 -0.98 8.13 -7.73
N ALA A 22 -1.18 8.12 -6.42
CA ALA A 22 -0.18 7.64 -5.47
C ALA A 22 0.01 6.16 -5.65
N HIS A 23 1.25 5.77 -5.90
CA HIS A 23 1.58 4.39 -6.14
C HIS A 23 2.81 4.04 -5.32
N GLY A 24 2.64 3.02 -4.51
CA GLY A 24 3.64 2.59 -3.56
C GLY A 24 3.46 1.12 -3.25
N ARG A 25 4.55 0.45 -2.94
CA ARG A 25 4.54 -0.95 -2.51
C ARG A 25 5.59 -1.19 -1.44
N LEU A 26 5.25 -2.06 -0.51
CA LEU A 26 6.21 -2.59 0.46
C LEU A 26 7.10 -3.63 -0.24
N ILE A 27 8.39 -3.35 -0.35
CA ILE A 27 9.36 -4.20 -1.06
C ILE A 27 10.34 -4.91 -0.12
N LEU A 28 10.49 -4.44 1.12
CA LEU A 28 11.25 -5.12 2.16
C LEU A 28 10.48 -5.06 3.48
N PRO A 29 10.01 -6.20 4.02
CA PRO A 29 9.86 -7.47 3.31
C PRO A 29 8.85 -7.34 2.16
N PRO A 30 9.00 -8.02 1.02
CA PRO A 30 8.10 -7.79 -0.11
C PRO A 30 6.68 -8.23 0.24
N SER A 31 5.70 -7.36 -0.05
CA SER A 31 4.27 -7.62 0.14
C SER A 31 3.80 -8.76 -0.76
N ARG A 32 2.65 -9.37 -0.44
CA ARG A 32 2.03 -10.47 -1.20
C ARG A 32 1.98 -10.20 -2.71
N SER A 33 1.52 -9.00 -3.11
CA SER A 33 1.48 -8.59 -4.52
C SER A 33 2.84 -8.33 -5.15
N SER A 34 3.89 -8.05 -4.37
CA SER A 34 5.23 -7.71 -4.87
C SER A 34 6.22 -8.88 -4.87
N MET A 35 5.89 -9.99 -4.18
CA MET A 35 6.77 -11.15 -4.03
C MET A 35 7.34 -11.67 -5.36
N TRP A 36 6.54 -11.69 -6.43
CA TRP A 36 6.99 -12.16 -7.75
C TRP A 36 8.17 -11.35 -8.32
N ARG A 37 8.33 -10.07 -7.94
CA ARG A 37 9.47 -9.24 -8.37
C ARG A 37 10.80 -9.70 -7.77
N PHE A 38 10.73 -10.42 -6.65
CA PHE A 38 11.88 -10.90 -5.88
C PHE A 38 12.10 -12.41 -6.07
N GLY A 39 11.58 -12.98 -7.16
CA GLY A 39 11.84 -14.37 -7.54
C GLY A 39 11.01 -15.43 -6.81
N PHE A 40 10.06 -15.03 -5.97
CA PHE A 40 9.15 -15.97 -5.32
C PHE A 40 8.17 -16.58 -6.35
N PRO A 41 7.81 -17.87 -6.22
CA PRO A 41 6.87 -18.55 -7.11
C PRO A 41 5.42 -18.16 -6.78
N THR A 42 5.10 -16.87 -6.96
CA THR A 42 3.78 -16.28 -6.69
C THR A 42 3.17 -15.72 -7.98
N PRO A 43 1.84 -15.65 -8.10
CA PRO A 43 1.21 -15.03 -9.26
C PRO A 43 1.68 -13.58 -9.44
N LYS A 44 1.95 -13.19 -10.68
CA LYS A 44 2.40 -11.83 -10.99
C LYS A 44 1.24 -10.85 -10.85
N ASN A 45 1.42 -9.83 -10.01
CA ASN A 45 0.60 -8.63 -10.01
C ASN A 45 1.41 -7.48 -10.61
N TYR A 46 1.15 -7.10 -11.87
CA TYR A 46 1.84 -5.97 -12.49
C TYR A 46 1.38 -4.60 -11.93
N GLN A 47 0.24 -4.57 -11.23
CA GLN A 47 -0.33 -3.43 -10.53
C GLN A 47 -0.08 -3.53 -9.01
N ASP A 48 1.01 -4.17 -8.59
CA ASP A 48 1.36 -4.41 -7.18
C ASP A 48 1.57 -3.14 -6.33
N MET A 49 1.72 -1.99 -6.99
CA MET A 49 1.80 -0.66 -6.38
C MET A 49 0.44 0.04 -6.25
N GLN A 50 -0.65 -0.56 -6.75
CA GLN A 50 -2.00 0.01 -6.80
C GLN A 50 -2.95 -0.63 -5.78
N LEU A 51 -2.46 -0.95 -4.58
CA LEU A 51 -3.30 -1.49 -3.49
C LEU A 51 -3.89 -0.37 -2.62
N TRP A 52 -4.62 0.52 -3.29
CA TRP A 52 -5.21 1.76 -2.79
C TRP A 52 -6.73 1.66 -2.56
N CYS A 53 -7.19 0.53 -2.01
CA CYS A 53 -8.59 0.33 -1.60
C CYS A 53 -9.62 0.40 -2.76
N GLY A 54 -9.16 0.20 -3.99
CA GLY A 54 -9.97 0.32 -5.21
C GLY A 54 -10.17 1.75 -5.71
N GLY A 55 -9.41 2.72 -5.19
CA GLY A 55 -9.47 4.12 -5.57
C GLY A 55 -10.32 5.00 -4.63
N THR A 56 -10.03 6.30 -4.63
CA THR A 56 -10.60 7.26 -3.66
C THR A 56 -12.13 7.27 -3.64
N TRP A 57 -12.78 7.30 -4.80
CA TRP A 57 -14.24 7.29 -4.88
C TRP A 57 -14.83 5.96 -4.39
N ASN A 58 -14.19 4.84 -4.73
CA ASN A 58 -14.62 3.53 -4.24
C ASN A 58 -14.53 3.47 -2.72
N GLN A 59 -13.42 3.89 -2.13
CA GLN A 59 -13.22 3.87 -0.69
C GLN A 59 -14.19 4.81 0.04
N TRP A 60 -14.20 6.10 -0.30
CA TRP A 60 -14.91 7.12 0.47
C TRP A 60 -16.36 7.31 0.04
N GLY A 61 -16.64 7.29 -1.26
CA GLY A 61 -17.98 7.49 -1.81
C GLY A 61 -18.89 6.29 -1.64
N LEU A 62 -18.38 5.08 -1.87
CA LEU A 62 -19.20 3.85 -1.85
C LEU A 62 -19.06 3.05 -0.56
N ASN A 63 -17.88 3.05 0.06
CA ASN A 63 -17.56 2.16 1.17
C ASN A 63 -17.39 2.85 2.51
N GLY A 64 -17.67 4.17 2.60
CA GLY A 64 -17.63 4.92 3.85
C GLY A 64 -16.24 4.99 4.48
N GLY A 65 -15.21 5.10 3.65
CA GLY A 65 -13.80 5.15 4.07
C GLY A 65 -13.15 3.79 4.30
N ARG A 66 -13.92 2.69 4.23
CA ARG A 66 -13.42 1.33 4.51
C ARG A 66 -12.53 0.79 3.39
N CYS A 67 -11.55 -0.03 3.78
CA CYS A 67 -10.59 -0.69 2.91
C CYS A 67 -10.42 -2.17 3.31
N GLY A 68 -10.04 -3.04 2.38
CA GLY A 68 -9.54 -4.37 2.72
C GLY A 68 -8.23 -4.28 3.51
N VAL A 69 -7.98 -5.22 4.41
CA VAL A 69 -6.83 -5.18 5.34
C VAL A 69 -5.50 -5.24 4.58
N CYS A 70 -5.50 -5.82 3.38
CA CYS A 70 -4.33 -5.91 2.50
C CYS A 70 -4.40 -4.96 1.29
N GLY A 71 -5.22 -3.89 1.35
CA GLY A 71 -5.29 -2.83 0.33
C GLY A 71 -6.24 -3.11 -0.84
N ASP A 72 -6.92 -4.25 -0.84
CA ASP A 72 -8.00 -4.56 -1.81
C ASP A 72 -9.25 -3.68 -1.57
N PRO A 73 -10.12 -3.48 -2.58
CA PRO A 73 -11.44 -2.87 -2.40
C PRO A 73 -12.25 -3.54 -1.28
N TYR A 74 -12.86 -2.75 -0.41
CA TYR A 74 -13.55 -3.28 0.77
C TYR A 74 -14.65 -4.29 0.43
N GLN A 75 -15.45 -4.02 -0.60
CA GLN A 75 -16.56 -4.87 -1.03
C GLN A 75 -16.15 -6.09 -1.87
N GLN A 76 -14.87 -6.19 -2.25
CA GLN A 76 -14.41 -7.30 -3.09
C GLN A 76 -14.47 -8.62 -2.31
N ASN A 77 -14.93 -9.69 -2.96
CA ASN A 77 -14.95 -11.04 -2.40
C ASN A 77 -14.71 -12.10 -3.49
N PRO A 78 -13.65 -12.91 -3.41
CA PRO A 78 -12.57 -12.84 -2.43
C PRO A 78 -11.67 -11.62 -2.66
N ARG A 79 -11.15 -11.04 -1.57
CA ARG A 79 -10.06 -10.05 -1.65
C ARG A 79 -8.77 -10.75 -2.05
N GLU A 80 -8.13 -10.30 -3.13
CA GLU A 80 -7.05 -11.05 -3.77
C GLU A 80 -5.78 -11.12 -2.91
N ASN A 81 -5.53 -10.14 -2.04
CA ASN A 81 -4.35 -10.09 -1.18
C ASN A 81 -4.60 -10.63 0.23
N GLU A 82 -5.83 -11.01 0.59
CA GLU A 82 -6.17 -11.63 1.87
C GLU A 82 -6.14 -13.17 1.78
N ALA A 83 -6.12 -13.87 2.93
CA ALA A 83 -6.06 -15.33 2.95
C ALA A 83 -7.21 -15.96 2.14
N GLY A 84 -6.90 -16.96 1.32
CA GLY A 84 -7.82 -17.53 0.32
C GLY A 84 -7.87 -16.75 -1.01
N GLY A 85 -7.27 -15.57 -1.07
CA GLY A 85 -7.08 -14.78 -2.27
C GLY A 85 -5.90 -15.24 -3.13
N LYS A 86 -5.93 -14.80 -4.39
CA LYS A 86 -4.95 -15.14 -5.44
C LYS A 86 -3.48 -14.92 -5.04
N TYR A 87 -3.16 -13.84 -4.33
CA TYR A 87 -1.78 -13.49 -3.95
C TYR A 87 -1.39 -13.95 -2.55
N ALA A 88 -2.35 -14.44 -1.73
CA ALA A 88 -2.09 -14.98 -0.41
C ALA A 88 -1.66 -16.45 -0.47
N THR A 89 -0.47 -16.69 -1.02
CA THR A 89 0.09 -18.02 -1.27
C THR A 89 0.61 -18.77 -0.03
N GLY A 90 0.60 -18.13 1.14
CA GLY A 90 1.14 -18.70 2.38
C GLY A 90 2.67 -18.75 2.47
N ILE A 91 3.39 -18.25 1.47
CA ILE A 91 4.85 -18.20 1.47
C ILE A 91 5.35 -17.09 2.41
N ILE A 92 6.28 -17.44 3.30
CA ILE A 92 6.97 -16.47 4.17
C ILE A 92 8.02 -15.74 3.35
N SER A 93 7.85 -14.43 3.14
CA SER A 93 8.78 -13.62 2.33
C SER A 93 10.06 -13.22 3.07
N ARG A 94 10.03 -13.22 4.41
CA ARG A 94 11.19 -12.91 5.24
C ARG A 94 11.04 -13.55 6.62
N CYS A 95 12.10 -14.22 7.06
CA CYS A 95 12.22 -14.67 8.45
C CYS A 95 13.11 -13.69 9.21
N TYR A 96 12.59 -13.11 10.28
CA TYR A 96 13.39 -12.36 11.25
C TYR A 96 13.71 -13.30 12.41
N ARG A 97 14.98 -13.39 12.80
CA ARG A 97 15.37 -14.24 13.93
C ARG A 97 14.81 -13.64 15.20
N TYR A 98 14.13 -14.48 15.96
CA TYR A 98 13.48 -14.10 17.20
C TYR A 98 14.52 -14.00 18.34
N PHE A 99 15.51 -13.11 18.25
CA PHE A 99 16.38 -12.85 19.39
C PHE A 99 17.18 -11.54 19.32
N PRO A 100 17.09 -10.66 20.33
CA PRO A 100 16.00 -10.51 21.32
C PRO A 100 14.77 -9.76 20.75
N ALA A 101 13.62 -9.85 21.44
CA ALA A 101 12.45 -9.02 21.15
C ALA A 101 12.84 -7.53 21.18
N GLY A 102 12.30 -6.72 20.26
CA GLY A 102 12.77 -5.36 20.00
C GLY A 102 13.85 -5.26 18.92
N GLN A 103 14.03 -6.30 18.10
CA GLN A 103 14.89 -6.24 16.92
C GLN A 103 14.44 -5.12 15.98
N ILE A 104 15.38 -4.25 15.63
CA ILE A 104 15.19 -3.27 14.56
C ILE A 104 15.22 -4.02 13.23
N ILE A 105 14.14 -3.92 12.48
CA ILE A 105 14.05 -4.45 11.12
C ILE A 105 14.13 -3.31 10.11
N ALA A 106 14.80 -3.57 8.99
CA ALA A 106 14.72 -2.69 7.84
C ALA A 106 13.37 -2.91 7.15
N VAL A 107 12.67 -1.81 6.92
CA VAL A 107 11.46 -1.74 6.10
C VAL A 107 11.72 -0.79 4.94
N GLN A 108 11.35 -1.18 3.73
CA GLN A 108 11.48 -0.34 2.54
C GLN A 108 10.18 -0.29 1.76
N VAL A 109 9.70 0.93 1.55
CA VAL A 109 8.60 1.26 0.66
C VAL A 109 9.20 1.84 -0.62
N ASP A 110 8.81 1.29 -1.75
CA ASP A 110 9.12 1.82 -3.07
C ASP A 110 7.96 2.70 -3.52
N LEU A 111 8.19 4.01 -3.56
CA LEU A 111 7.23 5.00 -4.04
C LEU A 111 7.54 5.33 -5.50
N THR A 112 6.60 5.03 -6.39
CA THR A 112 6.73 5.44 -7.80
C THR A 112 6.20 6.85 -8.02
N VAL A 113 5.30 7.32 -7.15
CA VAL A 113 4.83 8.72 -7.08
C VAL A 113 4.70 9.12 -5.61
N ASN A 114 5.32 10.24 -5.21
CA ASN A 114 5.22 10.76 -3.85
C ASN A 114 3.99 11.67 -3.69
N HIS A 115 3.16 11.37 -2.68
CA HIS A 115 1.90 12.07 -2.37
C HIS A 115 1.90 12.79 -1.03
N LEU A 116 3.07 12.94 -0.42
CA LEU A 116 3.20 13.39 0.97
C LEU A 116 2.47 12.43 1.92
N GLY A 117 2.31 12.82 3.17
CA GLY A 117 1.69 12.00 4.22
C GLY A 117 2.72 11.25 5.05
N TYR A 118 2.33 10.10 5.60
CA TYR A 118 3.14 9.33 6.53
C TYR A 118 2.89 7.82 6.38
N PHE A 119 3.79 7.01 6.93
CA PHE A 119 3.64 5.56 6.96
C PHE A 119 3.47 5.07 8.40
N GLU A 120 2.60 4.07 8.55
CA GLU A 120 2.50 3.29 9.77
C GLU A 120 2.70 1.81 9.43
N PHE A 121 3.33 1.07 10.34
CA PHE A 121 3.53 -0.36 10.20
C PHE A 121 2.90 -1.05 11.40
N ARG A 122 2.09 -2.08 11.14
CA ARG A 122 1.40 -2.86 12.17
C ARG A 122 1.72 -4.33 12.01
N LEU A 123 1.68 -5.07 13.11
CA LEU A 123 1.90 -6.51 13.12
C LEU A 123 0.73 -7.23 13.78
N CYS A 124 0.23 -8.27 13.14
CA CYS A 124 -0.80 -9.15 13.69
C CYS A 124 -0.13 -10.48 14.03
N GLU A 125 -0.25 -10.93 15.27
CA GLU A 125 0.17 -12.29 15.64
C GLU A 125 -0.81 -13.29 15.00
N HIS A 126 -0.30 -14.07 14.05
CA HIS A 126 -1.16 -14.89 13.21
C HIS A 126 -0.45 -16.14 12.70
N ASN A 127 -0.96 -17.31 13.10
CA ASN A 127 -0.36 -18.62 12.84
C ASN A 127 -1.18 -19.48 11.85
N ALA A 128 -2.13 -18.89 11.10
CA ALA A 128 -3.08 -19.64 10.26
C ALA A 128 -3.20 -19.05 8.84
N THR A 129 -2.38 -19.51 7.90
CA THR A 129 -2.28 -18.93 6.54
C THR A 129 -3.58 -18.94 5.70
N THR A 130 -4.61 -19.69 6.12
CA THR A 130 -5.91 -19.81 5.44
C THR A 130 -7.00 -18.92 6.03
N THR A 131 -6.75 -18.24 7.15
CA THR A 131 -7.73 -17.38 7.81
C THR A 131 -7.38 -15.91 7.58
N PRO A 132 -8.30 -15.06 7.08
CA PRO A 132 -8.04 -13.64 6.96
C PRO A 132 -7.76 -13.00 8.32
N ILE A 133 -6.75 -12.13 8.38
CA ILE A 133 -6.49 -11.29 9.55
C ILE A 133 -7.51 -10.15 9.63
N THR A 134 -7.69 -9.57 10.81
CA THR A 134 -8.57 -8.41 11.03
C THR A 134 -7.76 -7.15 11.29
N GLN A 135 -8.36 -5.99 11.01
CA GLN A 135 -7.77 -4.70 11.36
C GLN A 135 -7.52 -4.59 12.87
N ALA A 136 -8.44 -5.08 13.71
CA ALA A 136 -8.28 -5.10 15.16
C ALA A 136 -7.03 -5.88 15.63
N CYS A 137 -6.64 -6.95 14.93
CA CYS A 137 -5.41 -7.68 15.24
C CYS A 137 -4.15 -6.86 14.92
N LEU A 138 -4.17 -6.13 13.80
CA LEU A 138 -3.07 -5.23 13.43
C LEU A 138 -2.96 -4.05 14.40
N ASP A 139 -4.10 -3.46 14.78
CA ASP A 139 -4.15 -2.30 15.66
C ASP A 139 -3.63 -2.62 17.08
N ALA A 140 -3.64 -3.89 17.47
CA ALA A 140 -3.06 -4.33 18.74
C ALA A 140 -1.53 -4.13 18.81
N ASN A 141 -0.83 -4.04 17.66
CA ASN A 141 0.63 -3.83 17.63
C ASN A 141 1.05 -2.86 16.53
N LEU A 142 0.95 -1.56 16.82
CA LEU A 142 1.60 -0.50 16.04
C LEU A 142 3.12 -0.52 16.30
N LEU A 143 3.92 -0.67 15.25
CA LEU A 143 5.38 -0.68 15.33
C LEU A 143 5.92 0.74 15.40
N GLN A 144 7.00 0.91 16.16
CA GLN A 144 7.70 2.18 16.30
C GLN A 144 8.89 2.25 15.35
N PHE A 145 9.15 3.43 14.80
CA PHE A 145 10.41 3.70 14.12
C PHE A 145 11.55 3.68 15.14
N ALA A 146 12.65 3.01 14.81
CA ALA A 146 13.80 2.88 15.71
C ALA A 146 14.52 4.20 15.99
N ASP A 147 14.32 5.21 15.13
CA ASP A 147 14.80 6.57 15.30
C ASP A 147 13.60 7.50 15.27
N ALA A 148 13.36 8.22 16.37
CA ALA A 148 12.25 9.15 16.53
C ALA A 148 12.36 10.39 15.61
N THR A 149 13.47 10.55 14.89
CA THR A 149 13.74 11.72 14.04
C THR A 149 13.44 11.51 12.55
N ARG A 150 13.06 10.30 12.12
CA ARG A 150 12.65 10.03 10.74
C ARG A 150 11.16 10.26 10.54
N ASP A 151 10.72 11.49 10.79
CA ASP A 151 9.60 12.05 10.04
C ASP A 151 10.07 12.13 8.58
N ILE A 152 9.58 11.21 7.75
CA ILE A 152 9.84 11.24 6.30
C ILE A 152 8.97 12.37 5.74
N THR A 153 9.50 13.59 5.75
CA THR A 153 9.03 14.70 4.89
C THR A 153 9.49 14.50 3.46
#